data_AF-A0A955JVM4-F1
#
_entry.id   AF-A0A955JVM4-F1
#
_cell.length_a   1.000
_cell.length_b   1.000
_cell.length_c   1.000
_cell.angle_alpha   90.00
_cell.angle_beta   90.00
_cell.angle_gamma   90.00
#
_symmetry.space_group_name_H-M   'P 1'
#
loop_
_entity.id
_entity.type
_entity.pdbx_description
1 polymer ?
#
loop_
_entity_poly.entity_id
_entity_poly.type
_entity_poly.pdbx_seq_one_letter_code
_entity_poly.pdbx_strand_id
1 'polypeptide(L)' 'MSELAFGLTYAIAAGLCGLGVGIVAGSAVQAVGRNPEKISEIRSLMILGISFVDALAIIAIIVAIIAKFI' A
#
# COMPACT_ATOMS: atom_id res chain seq x y z
N MET A 1 20.16 -18.69 4.64
CA MET A 1 19.42 -17.83 5.60
C MET A 1 19.08 -16.47 5.02
N SER A 2 19.95 -15.86 4.19
CA SER A 2 19.70 -14.57 3.51
C SER A 2 18.45 -14.57 2.61
N GLU A 3 18.23 -15.62 1.82
CA GLU A 3 17.05 -15.68 0.94
C GLU A 3 15.73 -15.76 1.71
N LEU A 4 15.73 -16.45 2.85
CA LEU A 4 14.55 -16.55 3.71
C LEU A 4 14.25 -15.19 4.36
N ALA A 5 15.27 -14.47 4.81
CA ALA A 5 15.12 -13.12 5.36
C ALA A 5 14.57 -12.14 4.31
N PHE A 6 15.13 -12.17 3.09
CA PHE A 6 14.63 -11.38 1.96
C PHE A 6 13.15 -11.66 1.65
N GLY A 7 12.79 -12.94 1.52
CA GLY A 7 11.43 -13.36 1.23
C GLY A 7 10.43 -12.93 2.31
N LEU A 8 10.80 -13.05 3.58
CA LEU A 8 9.97 -12.62 4.72
C LEU A 8 9.80 -11.10 4.77
N THR A 9 10.87 -10.32 4.61
CA THR A 9 10.79 -8.85 4.63
C THR A 9 9.86 -8.34 3.52
N TYR A 10 10.01 -8.89 2.30
CA TYR A 10 9.15 -8.50 1.19
C TYR A 10 7.70 -8.95 1.39
N ALA A 11 7.47 -10.22 1.78
CA ALA A 11 6.12 -10.76 1.93
C ALA A 11 5.31 -10.04 3.02
N ILE A 12 5.94 -9.72 4.16
CA ILE A 12 5.28 -8.99 5.25
C ILE A 12 4.92 -7.58 4.78
N ALA A 13 5.85 -6.87 4.15
CA ALA A 13 5.61 -5.51 3.68
C ALA A 13 4.51 -5.46 2.59
N ALA A 14 4.60 -6.35 1.60
CA ALA A 14 3.60 -6.45 0.53
C ALA A 14 2.21 -6.80 1.08
N GLY A 15 2.11 -7.71 2.04
CA GLY A 15 0.85 -8.07 2.69
C GLY A 15 0.22 -6.90 3.44
N LEU A 16 1.01 -6.18 4.24
CA LEU A 16 0.54 -5.01 4.99
C LEU A 16 0.13 -3.85 4.07
N CYS A 17 0.89 -3.61 3.00
CA CYS A 17 0.53 -2.60 2.00
C CYS A 17 -0.76 -2.98 1.26
N GLY A 18 -0.91 -4.26 0.89
CA GLY A 18 -2.14 -4.77 0.27
C GLY A 18 -3.38 -4.57 1.16
N LEU A 19 -3.24 -4.81 2.47
CA LEU A 19 -4.29 -4.50 3.44
C LEU A 19 -4.58 -2.99 3.51
N GLY A 20 -3.54 -2.14 3.55
CA GLY A 20 -3.68 -0.69 3.56
C GLY A 20 -4.43 -0.16 2.33
N VAL A 21 -4.04 -0.58 1.13
CA VAL A 21 -4.73 -0.22 -0.11
C VAL A 21 -6.17 -0.72 -0.11
N GLY A 22 -6.41 -1.95 0.34
CA GLY A 22 -7.76 -2.52 0.44
C GLY A 22 -8.69 -1.71 1.36
N ILE A 23 -8.18 -1.25 2.50
CA ILE A 23 -8.93 -0.38 3.42
C ILE A 23 -9.24 0.97 2.77
N VAL A 24 -8.24 1.64 2.18
CA VAL A 24 -8.43 2.95 1.54
C VAL A 24 -9.43 2.86 0.39
N ALA A 25 -9.29 1.86 -0.49
CA ALA A 25 -10.20 1.64 -1.61
C ALA A 25 -11.61 1.29 -1.12
N GLY A 26 -11.74 0.40 -0.13
CA GLY A 26 -13.03 0.03 0.45
C GLY A 26 -13.76 1.20 1.11
N SER A 27 -13.04 2.07 1.82
CA SER A 27 -13.59 3.31 2.39
C SER A 27 -14.00 4.30 1.30
N ALA A 28 -13.22 4.44 0.24
CA ALA A 28 -13.56 5.31 -0.88
C ALA A 28 -14.84 4.86 -1.61
N VAL A 29 -15.00 3.56 -1.87
CA VAL A 29 -16.21 3.01 -2.49
C VAL A 29 -17.45 3.26 -1.61
N GLN A 30 -17.34 3.04 -0.29
CA GLN A 30 -18.43 3.35 0.65
C GLN A 30 -18.77 4.85 0.69
N ALA A 31 -17.76 5.71 0.63
CA ALA A 31 -17.95 7.16 0.59
C ALA A 31 -18.67 7.59 -0.70
N VAL A 32 -18.30 7.01 -1.84
CA VAL A 32 -18.96 7.25 -3.14
C VAL A 32 -20.41 6.79 -3.10
N GLY A 33 -20.69 5.60 -2.55
CA GLY A 33 -22.05 5.08 -2.44
C GLY A 33 -22.97 5.98 -1.58
N ARG A 34 -22.41 6.68 -0.59
CA ARG A 34 -23.14 7.65 0.24
C ARG A 34 -23.24 9.04 -0.37
N ASN A 35 -22.25 9.46 -1.15
CA ASN A 35 -22.15 10.80 -1.73
C ASN A 35 -21.68 10.73 -3.20
N PRO A 36 -22.56 10.33 -4.14
CA PRO A 36 -22.19 10.16 -5.54
C PRO A 36 -21.76 11.48 -6.21
N GLU A 37 -22.24 12.63 -5.72
CA GLU A 37 -21.88 13.95 -6.22
C GLU A 37 -20.41 14.32 -5.96
N LYS A 38 -19.76 13.68 -4.97
CA LYS A 38 -18.39 13.98 -4.53
C LYS A 38 -17.34 13.01 -5.08
N ILE A 39 -17.66 12.23 -6.11
CA ILE A 39 -16.75 11.20 -6.67
C ILE A 39 -15.35 11.76 -7.00
N SER A 40 -15.27 12.95 -7.59
CA SER A 40 -13.96 13.53 -7.99
C SER A 40 -13.06 13.83 -6.78
N GLU A 41 -13.63 14.39 -5.72
CA GLU A 41 -12.92 14.71 -4.48
C GLU A 41 -12.52 13.42 -3.74
N ILE A 42 -13.45 12.46 -3.64
CA ILE A 42 -13.18 11.15 -3.01
C ILE A 42 -12.09 10.40 -3.76
N ARG A 43 -12.10 10.41 -5.10
CA ARG A 43 -11.05 9.78 -5.92
C ARG A 43 -9.70 10.44 -5.67
N SER A 44 -9.65 11.76 -5.54
CA SER A 44 -8.40 12.48 -5.26
C SER A 44 -7.81 12.10 -3.90
N LEU A 45 -8.66 12.03 -2.86
CA LEU A 45 -8.24 11.57 -1.53
C LEU A 45 -7.83 10.09 -1.53
N MET A 46 -8.54 9.24 -2.28
CA MET A 46 -8.20 7.82 -2.43
C MET A 46 -6.83 7.64 -3.08
N ILE A 47 -6.55 8.35 -4.17
CA ILE A 47 -5.25 8.29 -4.87
C ILE A 47 -4.13 8.74 -3.93
N LEU A 48 -4.34 9.84 -3.19
CA LEU A 48 -3.38 10.32 -2.20
C LEU A 48 -3.13 9.28 -1.10
N GLY A 49 -4.20 8.66 -0.57
CA GLY A 49 -4.10 7.60 0.43
C GLY A 49 -3.32 6.37 -0.07
N ILE A 50 -3.62 5.90 -1.29
CA ILE A 50 -2.89 4.80 -1.93
C ILE A 50 -1.43 5.17 -2.15
N SER A 51 -1.14 6.40 -2.57
CA SER A 51 0.23 6.88 -2.80
C SER A 51 1.09 6.82 -1.53
N PHE A 52 0.51 7.09 -0.36
CA PHE A 52 1.23 6.93 0.92
C PHE A 52 1.49 5.47 1.28
N VAL A 53 0.55 4.57 0.98
CA VAL A 53 0.75 3.13 1.19
C VAL A 53 1.86 2.61 0.27
N ASP A 54 1.86 2.99 -1.00
CA ASP A 54 2.88 2.57 -1.95
C ASP A 54 4.26 3.17 -1.66
N ALA A 55 4.35 4.37 -1.08
CA ALA A 55 5.63 4.93 -0.63
C ALA A 55 6.33 4.02 0.40
N LEU A 56 5.57 3.43 1.32
CA LEU A 56 6.09 2.48 2.30
C LEU A 56 6.49 1.15 1.65
N ALA A 57 5.72 0.69 0.64
CA ALA A 57 6.04 -0.51 -0.12
C ALA A 57 7.38 -0.38 -0.85
N ILE A 58 7.64 0.77 -1.48
CA ILE A 58 8.90 1.05 -2.17
C ILE A 58 10.08 1.04 -1.19
N ILE A 59 9.93 1.68 -0.02
CA ILE A 59 10.97 1.67 1.02
C ILE A 59 11.28 0.24 1.46
N ALA A 60 10.27 -0.60 1.67
CA ALA A 60 10.46 -1.99 2.07
C ALA A 60 11.16 -2.83 0.99
N ILE A 61 10.84 -2.61 -0.29
CA ILE A 61 11.54 -3.24 -1.43
C ILE A 61 13.02 -2.86 -1.44
N ILE A 62 13.32 -1.58 -1.25
CA ILE A 62 14.71 -1.08 -1.21
C ILE A 62 15.48 -1.73 -0.05
N VAL A 63 14.91 -1.77 1.15
CA VAL A 63 15.53 -2.41 2.32
C VAL A 63 15.75 -3.91 2.09
N ALA A 64 14.77 -4.60 1.52
CA ALA A 64 14.91 -6.02 1.19
C ALA A 64 16.07 -6.24 0.20
N ILE A 65 16.15 -5.45 -0.87
CA ILE A 65 17.23 -5.54 -1.85
C ILE A 65 18.59 -5.29 -1.18
N ILE A 66 18.73 -4.24 -0.37
CA ILE A 66 19.97 -3.94 0.36
C ILE A 66 20.38 -5.12 1.25
N ALA A 67 19.43 -5.69 2.01
CA ALA A 67 19.68 -6.84 2.89
C ALA A 67 20.06 -8.14 2.14
N LYS A 68 19.84 -8.21 0.82
CA LYS A 68 20.29 -9.35 0.00
C LYS A 68 21.78 -9.24 -0.38
N PHE A 69 22.30 -8.02 -0.49
CA PHE A 69 23.65 -7.73 -0.99
C PHE A 69 24.67 -7.39 0.11
N ILE A 70 24.19 -7.06 1.31
CA ILE A 70 24.98 -6.98 2.54
C ILE A 70 25.01 -8.35 3.23
#